data_AF-A0A4V2F6X9-F1
#
_entry.id   AF-A0A4V2F6X9-F1
#
_cell.length_a   1.000
_cell.length_b   1.000
_cell.length_c   1.000
_cell.angle_alpha   90.00
_cell.angle_beta   90.00
_cell.angle_gamma   90.00
#
_symmetry.space_group_name_H-M   'P 1'
#
loop_
_entity.id
_entity.type
_entity.pdbx_description
1 polymer ?
#
loop_
_entity_poly.entity_id
_entity_poly.type
_entity_poly.pdbx_seq_one_letter_code
_entity_poly.pdbx_strand_id
1 'polypeptide(L)'
;MAKKHKDRSEEVKKIFGNVPYLNSSLFEPTDMEHDTLFISNLRDEKAIPIISSTVLKNEQGKRRTGSLSTLEYLFEFLNAYDFSSEGSEDIQEDNKTLINASVLGLIFEKINGYKDGSIFTPGFITMYMCGTTIRKAVVQKFNEAKGWNCQSFEELKEDIQEEIRSGNRKEVRRIANQIINSLKIVDPAVGSGHFLVSALNELIAIKSELTQIAAIRL
;
A
#
# COMPACT_ATOMS: atom_id res chain seq x y z
N MET A 1 16.40 -13.47 5.86
CA MET A 1 16.27 -12.17 6.55
C MET A 1 15.53 -12.28 7.88
N ALA A 2 14.59 -13.23 8.01
CA ALA A 2 13.78 -13.54 9.20
C ALA A 2 14.52 -14.05 10.46
N LYS A 3 15.85 -14.09 10.46
CA LYS A 3 16.66 -14.51 11.63
C LYS A 3 17.58 -13.38 12.05
N LYS A 4 17.77 -13.24 13.38
CA LYS A 4 18.72 -12.28 13.98
C LYS A 4 20.09 -12.49 13.36
N HIS A 5 20.87 -11.42 13.25
CA HIS A 5 22.13 -11.45 12.49
C HIS A 5 23.10 -12.55 12.98
N LYS A 6 23.12 -12.78 14.30
CA LYS A 6 23.89 -13.84 14.97
C LYS A 6 23.49 -15.27 14.56
N ASP A 7 22.25 -15.48 14.15
CA ASP A 7 21.65 -16.79 13.85
C ASP A 7 21.57 -17.06 12.33
N ARG A 8 22.15 -16.18 11.51
CA ARG A 8 22.24 -16.34 10.04
C ARG A 8 23.40 -17.27 9.68
N SER A 9 23.23 -18.07 8.62
CA SER A 9 24.34 -18.81 8.02
C SER A 9 25.35 -17.87 7.36
N GLU A 10 26.59 -18.32 7.20
CA GLU A 10 27.67 -17.51 6.62
C GLU A 10 27.38 -17.05 5.18
N GLU A 11 26.74 -17.90 4.37
CA GLU A 11 26.28 -17.53 3.02
C GLU A 11 25.27 -16.37 3.05
N VAL A 12 24.30 -16.43 3.96
CA VAL A 12 23.27 -15.39 4.11
C VAL A 12 23.89 -14.09 4.65
N LYS A 13 24.87 -14.16 5.56
CA LYS A 13 25.60 -12.98 6.03
C LYS A 13 26.39 -12.32 4.90
N LYS A 14 27.02 -13.10 4.02
CA LYS A 14 27.78 -12.58 2.88
C LYS A 14 26.89 -11.87 1.86
N ILE A 15 25.71 -12.42 1.57
CA ILE A 15 24.78 -11.86 0.57
C ILE A 15 23.97 -10.69 1.15
N PHE A 16 23.55 -10.77 2.41
CA PHE A 16 22.60 -9.83 3.04
C PHE A 16 23.15 -9.16 4.31
N GLY A 17 24.46 -8.96 4.39
CA GLY A 17 25.13 -8.41 5.58
C GLY A 17 24.65 -7.01 5.96
N ASN A 18 24.39 -6.18 4.95
CA ASN A 18 23.91 -4.80 5.14
C ASN A 18 22.40 -4.72 5.38
N VAL A 19 21.66 -5.82 5.22
CA VAL A 19 20.22 -5.82 5.43
C VAL A 19 19.94 -6.10 6.92
N PRO A 20 19.35 -5.14 7.64
CA PRO A 20 19.06 -5.31 9.06
C PRO A 20 18.19 -6.54 9.31
N TYR A 21 18.20 -7.04 10.53
CA TYR A 21 17.18 -7.99 10.93
C TYR A 21 15.84 -7.25 10.95
N LEU A 22 14.94 -7.67 10.06
CA LEU A 22 13.57 -7.23 10.05
C LEU A 22 12.87 -8.03 11.16
N ASN A 23 12.81 -7.42 12.36
CA ASN A 23 11.93 -7.86 13.43
C ASN A 23 10.50 -7.78 12.90
N SER A 24 9.99 -8.90 12.42
CA SER A 24 8.57 -9.05 12.19
C SER A 24 8.20 -10.48 12.52
N SER A 25 7.29 -10.64 13.48
CA SER A 25 6.60 -11.88 13.79
C SER A 25 6.01 -12.55 12.54
N LEU A 26 5.79 -11.79 11.46
CA LEU A 26 5.31 -12.28 10.17
C LEU A 26 6.17 -13.39 9.56
N PHE A 27 7.48 -13.36 9.78
CA PHE A 27 8.41 -14.31 9.19
C PHE A 27 8.98 -15.29 10.21
N GLU A 28 8.56 -15.18 11.46
CA GLU A 28 8.93 -16.15 12.49
C GLU A 28 7.92 -17.29 12.45
N PRO A 29 8.41 -18.54 12.35
CA PRO A 29 7.55 -19.70 12.52
C PRO A 29 6.71 -19.60 13.78
N THR A 30 5.41 -19.83 13.63
CA THR A 30 4.52 -19.94 14.78
C THR A 30 4.65 -21.30 15.43
N ASP A 31 4.32 -21.42 16.73
CA ASP A 31 4.25 -22.72 17.41
C ASP A 31 3.33 -23.70 16.67
N MET A 32 2.25 -23.19 16.08
CA MET A 32 1.33 -23.98 15.26
C MET A 32 2.01 -24.54 14.00
N GLU A 33 2.85 -23.76 13.31
CA GLU A 33 3.62 -24.25 12.15
C GLU A 33 4.66 -25.30 12.55
N HIS A 34 5.22 -25.19 13.76
CA HIS A 34 6.10 -26.20 14.33
C HIS A 34 5.36 -27.52 14.61
N ASP A 35 4.13 -27.45 15.11
CA ASP A 35 3.29 -28.61 15.40
C ASP A 35 2.61 -29.19 14.15
N THR A 36 2.57 -28.45 13.03
CA THR A 36 1.85 -28.83 11.82
C THR A 36 2.74 -28.81 10.58
N LEU A 37 2.58 -27.82 9.70
CA LEU A 37 3.24 -27.73 8.42
C LEU A 37 3.62 -26.29 8.12
N PHE A 38 4.90 -26.09 7.79
CA PHE A 38 5.39 -24.85 7.22
C PHE A 38 4.82 -24.62 5.82
N ILE A 39 4.48 -23.37 5.49
CA ILE A 39 4.06 -22.98 4.14
C ILE A 39 5.10 -23.41 3.09
N SER A 40 6.40 -23.31 3.39
CA SER A 40 7.49 -23.74 2.49
C SER A 40 7.46 -25.23 2.16
N ASN A 41 6.76 -26.03 2.96
CA ASN A 41 6.66 -27.48 2.82
C ASN A 41 5.30 -27.92 2.26
N LEU A 42 4.45 -26.97 1.83
CA LEU A 42 3.21 -27.27 1.13
C LEU A 42 3.55 -27.94 -0.22
N ARG A 43 3.22 -29.23 -0.33
CA ARG A 43 3.35 -29.99 -1.58
C ARG A 43 2.04 -29.88 -2.35
N ASP A 44 2.11 -29.44 -3.60
CA ASP A 44 0.91 -29.28 -4.44
C ASP A 44 0.19 -30.62 -4.67
N GLU A 45 0.94 -31.71 -4.78
CA GLU A 45 0.47 -33.09 -5.00
C GLU A 45 -0.54 -33.59 -3.95
N LYS A 46 -0.62 -32.93 -2.78
CA LYS A 46 -1.58 -33.30 -1.74
C LYS A 46 -2.94 -32.68 -2.00
N ALA A 47 -3.96 -33.52 -2.05
CA ALA A 47 -5.35 -33.09 -2.08
C ALA A 47 -5.81 -32.63 -0.68
N ILE A 48 -6.36 -31.43 -0.60
CA ILE A 48 -6.94 -30.83 0.60
C ILE A 48 -8.48 -30.91 0.49
N PRO A 49 -9.19 -31.38 1.53
CA PRO A 49 -10.65 -31.38 1.54
C PRO A 49 -11.19 -29.94 1.58
N ILE A 50 -12.17 -29.66 0.74
CA ILE A 50 -12.88 -28.38 0.75
C ILE A 50 -13.77 -28.33 1.99
N ILE A 51 -13.58 -27.32 2.84
CA ILE A 51 -14.38 -27.13 4.06
C ILE A 51 -15.83 -26.80 3.72
N SER A 52 -16.78 -27.26 4.54
CA SER A 52 -18.22 -27.08 4.31
C SER A 52 -18.67 -25.61 4.33
N SER A 53 -17.90 -24.74 4.99
CA SER A 53 -18.11 -23.29 5.07
C SER A 53 -17.36 -22.51 3.98
N THR A 54 -16.88 -23.18 2.92
CA THR A 54 -16.11 -22.53 1.86
C THR A 54 -16.88 -21.45 1.10
N VAL A 55 -16.15 -20.45 0.60
CA VAL A 55 -16.64 -19.44 -0.35
C VAL A 55 -16.77 -19.99 -1.77
N LEU A 56 -16.07 -21.09 -2.07
CA LEU A 56 -16.05 -21.70 -3.40
C LEU A 56 -17.43 -22.20 -3.81
N LYS A 57 -17.88 -21.82 -5.01
CA LYS A 57 -19.14 -22.25 -5.60
C LYS A 57 -18.89 -23.08 -6.86
N ASN A 58 -19.79 -24.01 -7.15
CA ASN A 58 -19.83 -24.70 -8.44
C ASN A 58 -20.57 -23.84 -9.49
N GLU A 59 -20.62 -24.30 -10.74
CA GLU A 59 -21.31 -23.63 -11.85
C GLU A 59 -22.81 -23.37 -11.58
N GLN A 60 -23.41 -24.12 -10.65
CA GLN A 60 -24.81 -23.96 -10.23
C GLN A 60 -24.97 -23.00 -9.03
N GLY A 61 -23.89 -22.33 -8.61
CA GLY A 61 -23.89 -21.39 -7.48
C GLY A 61 -23.96 -22.03 -6.09
N LYS A 62 -23.93 -23.36 -5.99
CA LYS A 62 -23.91 -24.09 -4.69
C LYS A 62 -22.49 -24.21 -4.16
N ARG A 63 -22.33 -24.28 -2.84
CA ARG A 63 -21.02 -24.50 -2.21
C ARG A 63 -20.35 -25.76 -2.76
N ARG A 64 -19.09 -25.63 -3.17
CA ARG A 64 -18.30 -26.72 -3.73
C ARG A 64 -17.97 -27.74 -2.63
N THR A 65 -17.96 -29.01 -2.98
CA THR A 65 -17.61 -30.14 -2.10
C THR A 65 -16.56 -31.01 -2.77
N GLY A 66 -15.80 -31.78 -1.99
CA GLY A 66 -14.74 -32.66 -2.50
C GLY A 66 -13.36 -32.22 -2.03
N SER A 67 -12.34 -32.44 -2.84
CA SER A 67 -10.95 -32.07 -2.56
C SER A 67 -10.27 -31.47 -3.78
N LEU A 68 -9.31 -30.57 -3.57
CA LEU A 68 -8.48 -29.95 -4.63
C LEU A 68 -7.01 -30.11 -4.30
N SER A 69 -6.12 -29.99 -5.29
CA SER A 69 -4.69 -29.89 -5.01
C SER A 69 -4.42 -28.67 -4.13
N THR A 70 -3.28 -28.64 -3.45
CA THR A 70 -3.01 -27.59 -2.46
C THR A 70 -2.96 -26.20 -3.10
N LEU A 71 -2.29 -26.04 -4.24
CA LEU A 71 -2.21 -24.74 -4.92
C LEU A 71 -3.54 -24.38 -5.59
N GLU A 72 -4.22 -25.35 -6.20
CA GLU A 72 -5.53 -25.12 -6.82
C GLU A 72 -6.54 -24.63 -5.77
N TYR A 73 -6.58 -25.28 -4.60
CA TYR A 73 -7.43 -24.85 -3.49
C TYR A 73 -7.15 -23.41 -3.07
N LEU A 74 -5.88 -23.06 -2.88
CA LEU A 74 -5.47 -21.72 -2.45
C LEU A 74 -5.82 -20.64 -3.49
N PHE A 75 -5.53 -20.90 -4.76
CA PHE A 75 -5.79 -19.92 -5.82
C PHE A 75 -7.28 -19.75 -6.08
N GLU A 76 -8.05 -20.84 -6.15
CA GLU A 76 -9.52 -20.78 -6.26
C GLU A 76 -10.12 -20.02 -5.08
N PHE A 77 -9.63 -20.30 -3.86
CA PHE A 77 -10.12 -19.64 -2.64
C PHE A 77 -9.86 -18.14 -2.67
N LEU A 78 -8.64 -17.72 -3.02
CA LEU A 78 -8.29 -16.30 -3.14
C LEU A 78 -9.07 -15.64 -4.29
N ASN A 79 -9.18 -16.28 -5.45
CA ASN A 79 -9.90 -15.75 -6.62
C ASN A 79 -11.42 -15.57 -6.43
N ALA A 80 -11.98 -16.23 -5.42
CA ALA A 80 -13.38 -16.04 -5.03
C ALA A 80 -13.65 -14.69 -4.32
N TYR A 81 -12.59 -13.99 -3.92
CA TYR A 81 -12.66 -12.65 -3.33
C TYR A 81 -12.24 -11.58 -4.35
N ASP A 82 -12.80 -10.38 -4.17
CA ASP A 82 -12.40 -9.19 -4.93
C ASP A 82 -11.39 -8.37 -4.11
N PHE A 83 -10.17 -8.23 -4.63
CA PHE A 83 -9.07 -7.48 -4.01
C PHE A 83 -8.91 -6.06 -4.56
N SER A 84 -9.78 -5.63 -5.47
CA SER A 84 -9.73 -4.26 -6.00
C SER A 84 -10.08 -3.26 -4.90
N SER A 85 -9.28 -2.20 -4.81
CA SER A 85 -9.43 -1.14 -3.82
C SER A 85 -10.41 -0.08 -4.32
N GLU A 86 -11.54 0.04 -3.65
CA GLU A 86 -12.48 1.17 -3.67
C GLU A 86 -12.89 1.65 -5.07
N GLY A 87 -13.95 1.03 -5.58
CA GLY A 87 -14.83 1.62 -6.58
C GLY A 87 -16.18 0.94 -6.49
N SER A 88 -17.25 1.70 -6.29
CA SER A 88 -18.58 1.25 -6.70
C SER A 88 -18.56 1.19 -8.22
N GLU A 89 -17.99 0.13 -8.80
CA GLU A 89 -18.21 -0.17 -10.20
C GLU A 89 -19.69 -0.54 -10.32
N ASP A 90 -20.44 0.29 -11.05
CA ASP A 90 -21.90 0.20 -11.18
C ASP A 90 -22.38 -1.10 -11.82
N ILE A 91 -21.49 -2.02 -12.22
CA ILE A 91 -21.81 -3.38 -12.65
C ILE A 91 -20.65 -4.31 -12.27
N GLN A 92 -20.77 -5.04 -11.15
CA GLN A 92 -19.96 -6.23 -10.91
C GLN A 92 -20.56 -7.40 -11.69
N GLU A 93 -19.84 -7.93 -12.69
CA GLU A 93 -20.28 -9.15 -13.41
C GLU A 93 -20.32 -10.38 -12.49
N ASP A 94 -19.46 -10.41 -11.48
CA ASP A 94 -19.44 -11.46 -10.45
C ASP A 94 -19.73 -10.87 -9.06
N ASN A 95 -20.75 -11.40 -8.37
CA ASN A 95 -21.05 -11.11 -6.95
C ASN A 95 -19.98 -11.74 -6.02
N LYS A 96 -18.72 -11.31 -6.14
CA LYS A 96 -17.61 -11.74 -5.26
C LYS A 96 -17.64 -10.97 -3.95
N THR A 97 -17.18 -11.62 -2.89
CA THR A 97 -17.07 -10.97 -1.58
C THR A 97 -15.90 -9.99 -1.61
N LEU A 98 -16.18 -8.70 -1.40
CA LEU A 98 -15.16 -7.65 -1.36
C LEU A 98 -14.22 -7.82 -0.15
N ILE A 99 -12.92 -7.95 -0.42
CA ILE A 99 -11.83 -7.83 0.56
C ILE A 99 -10.96 -6.67 0.10
N ASN A 100 -11.21 -5.46 0.62
CA ASN A 100 -10.38 -4.32 0.28
C ASN A 100 -8.97 -4.43 0.94
N ALA A 101 -8.01 -3.64 0.47
CA ALA A 101 -6.66 -3.60 1.03
C ALA A 101 -6.61 -3.27 2.55
N SER A 102 -7.57 -2.49 3.05
CA SER A 102 -7.75 -2.21 4.48
C SER A 102 -8.13 -3.47 5.26
N VAL A 103 -8.93 -4.39 4.69
CA VAL A 103 -9.25 -5.69 5.29
C VAL A 103 -8.01 -6.58 5.39
N LEU A 104 -7.14 -6.58 4.39
CA LEU A 104 -5.84 -7.28 4.46
C LEU A 104 -4.95 -6.70 5.57
N GLY A 105 -4.93 -5.38 5.74
CA GLY A 105 -4.26 -4.72 6.87
C GLY A 105 -4.81 -5.18 8.22
N LEU A 106 -6.14 -5.24 8.35
CA LEU A 106 -6.81 -5.72 9.58
C LEU A 106 -6.56 -7.22 9.85
N ILE A 107 -6.51 -8.05 8.81
CA ILE A 107 -6.16 -9.48 8.94
C ILE A 107 -4.71 -9.63 9.41
N PHE A 108 -3.80 -8.87 8.80
CA PHE A 108 -2.39 -8.85 9.17
C PHE A 108 -2.17 -8.47 10.65
N GLU A 109 -2.94 -7.51 11.15
CA GLU A 109 -2.92 -7.08 12.55
C GLU A 109 -3.47 -8.13 13.50
N LYS A 110 -4.62 -8.73 13.17
CA LYS A 110 -5.23 -9.78 13.99
C LYS A 110 -4.34 -11.00 14.10
N ILE A 111 -3.63 -11.37 13.03
CA ILE A 111 -2.72 -12.51 13.04
C ILE A 111 -1.44 -12.20 13.84
N ASN A 112 -0.92 -10.98 13.77
CA ASN A 112 0.28 -10.57 14.54
C ASN A 112 -0.01 -10.18 16.00
N GLY A 113 -1.28 -10.15 16.43
CA GLY A 113 -1.67 -10.18 17.83
C GLY A 113 -1.27 -8.98 18.68
N TYR A 114 -1.07 -7.79 18.10
CA TYR A 114 -0.71 -6.53 18.78
C TYR A 114 0.55 -6.56 19.66
N LYS A 115 1.31 -7.66 19.66
CA LYS A 115 2.42 -7.86 20.62
C LYS A 115 3.62 -6.96 20.39
N ASP A 116 3.78 -6.39 19.18
CA ASP A 116 4.95 -5.57 18.79
C ASP A 116 4.61 -4.12 18.39
N GLY A 117 3.50 -3.54 18.87
CA GLY A 117 3.23 -2.10 18.68
C GLY A 117 2.79 -1.71 17.26
N SER A 118 2.34 -2.66 16.45
CA SER A 118 1.69 -2.42 15.16
C SER A 118 0.29 -1.82 15.38
N ILE A 119 0.19 -0.49 15.40
CA ILE A 119 -1.08 0.23 15.54
C ILE A 119 -1.54 0.72 14.17
N PHE A 120 -2.71 0.24 13.74
CA PHE A 120 -3.39 0.78 12.57
C PHE A 120 -3.78 2.23 12.81
N THR A 121 -3.42 3.10 11.87
CA THR A 121 -4.04 4.43 11.78
C THR A 121 -5.14 4.33 10.72
N PRO A 122 -6.42 4.54 11.06
CA PRO A 122 -7.50 4.58 10.09
C PRO A 122 -7.18 5.47 8.88
N GLY A 123 -7.52 5.01 7.67
CA GLY A 123 -7.13 5.68 6.43
C GLY A 123 -7.56 7.16 6.33
N PHE A 124 -8.70 7.53 6.91
CA PHE A 124 -9.12 8.94 6.92
C PHE A 124 -8.18 9.84 7.76
N ILE A 125 -7.57 9.29 8.82
CA ILE A 125 -6.65 10.02 9.69
C ILE A 125 -5.32 10.24 8.95
N THR A 126 -4.78 9.20 8.30
CA THR A 126 -3.55 9.34 7.50
C THR A 126 -3.75 10.28 6.32
N MET A 127 -4.89 10.19 5.61
CA MET A 127 -5.24 11.11 4.53
C MET A 127 -5.32 12.56 5.04
N TYR A 128 -6.00 12.82 6.16
CA TYR A 128 -6.11 14.18 6.72
C TYR A 128 -4.75 14.76 7.13
N MET A 129 -3.91 13.96 7.81
CA MET A 129 -2.58 14.40 8.23
C MET A 129 -1.65 14.65 7.04
N CYS A 130 -1.62 13.73 6.07
CA CYS A 130 -0.86 13.89 4.83
C CYS A 130 -1.35 15.13 4.05
N GLY A 131 -2.67 15.30 3.89
CA GLY A 131 -3.27 16.46 3.23
C GLY A 131 -2.79 17.78 3.80
N THR A 132 -2.92 17.95 5.11
CA THR A 132 -2.53 19.20 5.78
C THR A 132 -1.02 19.44 5.72
N THR A 133 -0.21 18.40 5.94
CA THR A 133 1.24 18.53 6.07
C THR A 133 1.92 18.71 4.71
N ILE A 134 1.53 17.91 3.72
CA ILE A 134 2.16 17.91 2.39
C ILE A 134 1.81 19.20 1.65
N ARG A 135 0.55 19.69 1.71
CA ARG A 135 0.20 20.98 1.09
C ARG A 135 1.03 22.12 1.64
N LYS A 136 1.20 22.20 2.97
CA LYS A 136 2.06 23.21 3.61
C LYS A 136 3.52 23.10 3.16
N ALA A 137 4.04 21.87 3.11
CA ALA A 137 5.42 21.63 2.64
C ALA A 137 5.61 22.02 1.18
N VAL A 138 4.62 21.79 0.32
CA VAL A 138 4.64 22.22 -1.08
C VAL A 138 4.64 23.73 -1.18
N VAL A 139 3.76 24.43 -0.45
CA VAL A 139 3.74 25.91 -0.40
C VAL A 139 5.12 26.45 0.01
N GLN A 140 5.71 25.90 1.07
CA GLN A 140 7.05 26.29 1.51
C GLN A 140 8.10 26.06 0.40
N LYS A 141 8.07 24.92 -0.30
CA LYS A 141 9.01 24.62 -1.39
C LYS A 141 8.89 25.60 -2.56
N PHE A 142 7.69 26.06 -2.89
CA PHE A 142 7.50 27.08 -3.90
C PHE A 142 8.00 28.44 -3.45
N ASN A 143 7.70 28.86 -2.22
CA ASN A 143 8.22 30.10 -1.65
C ASN A 143 9.77 30.11 -1.65
N GLU A 144 10.41 29.00 -1.26
CA GLU A 144 11.87 28.83 -1.30
C GLU A 144 12.44 28.91 -2.74
N ALA A 145 11.78 28.28 -3.71
CA ALA A 145 12.30 28.20 -5.08
C ALA A 145 12.02 29.45 -5.93
N LYS A 146 10.93 30.16 -5.65
CA LYS A 146 10.44 31.30 -6.46
C LYS A 146 10.58 32.65 -5.76
N GLY A 147 10.86 32.66 -4.45
CA GLY A 147 10.87 33.88 -3.64
C GLY A 147 9.47 34.46 -3.42
N TRP A 148 8.43 33.64 -3.53
CA TRP A 148 7.05 34.03 -3.25
C TRP A 148 6.76 34.04 -1.75
N ASN A 149 5.59 34.56 -1.38
CA ASN A 149 5.13 34.62 0.00
C ASN A 149 3.70 34.09 0.15
N CYS A 150 3.37 33.00 -0.54
CA CYS A 150 2.06 32.36 -0.44
C CYS A 150 1.86 31.84 0.99
N GLN A 151 0.74 32.17 1.64
CA GLN A 151 0.38 31.67 2.98
C GLN A 151 -0.50 30.42 2.93
N SER A 152 -1.11 30.15 1.78
CA SER A 152 -2.04 29.06 1.58
C SER A 152 -1.78 28.33 0.25
N PHE A 153 -2.35 27.12 0.11
CA PHE A 153 -2.28 26.38 -1.14
C PHE A 153 -3.14 27.04 -2.23
N GLU A 154 -4.18 27.77 -1.84
CA GLU A 154 -5.04 28.59 -2.69
C GLU A 154 -4.27 29.76 -3.30
N GLU A 155 -3.54 30.53 -2.50
CA GLU A 155 -2.64 31.58 -3.02
C GLU A 155 -1.58 31.00 -3.95
N LEU A 156 -0.99 29.85 -3.61
CA LEU A 156 -0.05 29.17 -4.49
C LEU A 156 -0.68 28.82 -5.85
N LYS A 157 -1.93 28.36 -5.87
CA LYS A 157 -2.66 28.10 -7.11
C LYS A 157 -2.81 29.37 -7.92
N GLU A 158 -3.20 30.48 -7.28
CA GLU A 158 -3.38 31.77 -7.95
C GLU A 158 -2.08 32.28 -8.58
N ASP A 159 -0.97 32.26 -7.84
CA ASP A 159 0.35 32.69 -8.34
C ASP A 159 0.85 31.83 -9.50
N ILE A 160 0.66 30.50 -9.42
CA ILE A 160 0.98 29.60 -10.54
C ILE A 160 0.12 29.90 -11.77
N GLN A 161 -1.18 30.17 -11.59
CA GLN A 161 -2.06 30.52 -12.72
C GLN A 161 -1.64 31.84 -13.36
N GLU A 162 -1.21 32.82 -12.56
CA GLU A 162 -0.72 34.09 -13.08
C GLU A 162 0.60 33.94 -13.86
N GLU A 163 1.53 33.11 -13.38
CA GLU A 163 2.73 32.74 -14.17
C GLU A 163 2.36 31.99 -15.46
N ILE A 164 1.34 31.14 -15.44
CA ILE A 164 0.87 30.44 -16.64
C ILE A 164 0.28 31.43 -17.67
N ARG A 165 -0.45 32.45 -17.21
CA ARG A 165 -1.05 33.48 -18.09
C ARG A 165 0.00 34.40 -18.69
N SER A 166 1.03 34.76 -17.92
CA SER A 166 2.09 35.69 -18.32
C SER A 166 3.28 35.01 -19.02
N GLY A 167 3.40 33.68 -18.91
CA GLY A 167 4.56 32.93 -19.38
C GLY A 167 4.25 31.71 -20.24
N ASN A 168 5.26 30.86 -20.43
CA ASN A 168 5.10 29.60 -21.17
C ASN A 168 4.53 28.52 -20.26
N ARG A 169 3.24 28.20 -20.44
CA ARG A 169 2.52 27.14 -19.70
C ARG A 169 3.31 25.82 -19.55
N LYS A 170 3.99 25.35 -20.60
CA LYS A 170 4.74 24.07 -20.53
C LYS A 170 5.93 24.19 -19.57
N GLU A 171 6.61 25.33 -19.60
CA GLU A 171 7.79 25.57 -18.77
C GLU A 171 7.40 25.77 -17.31
N VAL A 172 6.36 26.56 -17.03
CA VAL A 172 5.84 26.75 -15.67
C VAL A 172 5.44 25.41 -15.06
N ARG A 173 4.72 24.56 -15.81
CA ARG A 173 4.39 23.19 -15.37
C ARG A 173 5.60 22.31 -15.13
N ARG A 174 6.64 22.42 -15.98
CA ARG A 174 7.89 21.66 -15.84
C ARG A 174 8.59 22.04 -14.53
N ILE A 175 8.73 23.34 -14.27
CA ILE A 175 9.34 23.87 -13.05
C ILE A 175 8.52 23.47 -11.81
N ALA A 176 7.20 23.65 -11.85
CA ALA A 176 6.30 23.24 -10.77
C ALA A 176 6.46 21.74 -10.43
N ASN A 177 6.48 20.88 -11.44
CA ASN A 177 6.73 19.45 -11.24
C ASN A 177 8.10 19.16 -10.64
N GLN A 178 9.15 19.89 -11.04
CA GLN A 178 10.48 19.73 -10.44
C GLN A 178 10.50 20.13 -8.96
N ILE A 179 9.83 21.22 -8.59
CA ILE A 179 9.71 21.66 -7.20
C ILE A 179 8.97 20.59 -6.38
N ILE A 180 7.84 20.09 -6.85
CA ILE A 180 7.08 19.04 -6.15
C ILE A 180 7.92 17.75 -6.01
N ASN A 181 8.60 17.32 -7.08
CA ASN A 181 9.45 16.13 -7.07
C ASN A 181 10.70 16.25 -6.17
N SER A 182 11.07 17.47 -5.77
CA SER A 182 12.15 17.69 -4.82
C SER A 182 11.78 17.34 -3.38
N LEU A 183 10.47 17.23 -3.07
CA LEU A 183 10.00 16.90 -1.73
C LEU A 183 10.47 15.50 -1.32
N LYS A 184 10.98 15.38 -0.09
CA LYS A 184 11.40 14.12 0.52
C LYS A 184 10.55 13.85 1.74
N ILE A 185 9.89 12.68 1.77
CA ILE A 185 9.02 12.25 2.85
C ILE A 185 9.63 10.99 3.46
N VAL A 186 9.67 10.93 4.79
CA VAL A 186 10.15 9.78 5.55
C VAL A 186 9.13 9.40 6.61
N ASP A 187 8.82 8.11 6.69
CA ASP A 187 8.08 7.52 7.80
C ASP A 187 9.03 6.55 8.54
N PRO A 188 9.59 6.95 9.69
CA PRO A 188 10.52 6.12 10.45
C PRO A 188 9.90 4.85 11.03
N ALA A 189 8.57 4.75 11.09
CA ALA A 189 7.82 3.64 11.67
C ALA A 189 6.68 3.19 10.74
N VAL A 190 7.04 2.95 9.47
CA VAL A 190 6.12 2.78 8.33
C VAL A 190 5.01 1.74 8.52
N GLY A 191 5.23 0.69 9.33
CA GLY A 191 4.23 -0.36 9.58
C GLY A 191 3.66 -0.92 8.29
N SER A 192 2.33 -0.84 8.13
CA SER A 192 1.58 -1.28 6.94
C SER A 192 1.70 -0.34 5.72
N GLY A 193 2.44 0.76 5.82
CA GLY A 193 2.69 1.69 4.71
C GLY A 193 1.58 2.70 4.43
N HIS A 194 0.52 2.74 5.24
CA HIS A 194 -0.65 3.59 4.97
C HIS A 194 -0.32 5.08 4.86
N PHE A 195 0.59 5.60 5.68
CA PHE A 195 1.05 6.98 5.58
C PHE A 195 1.73 7.30 4.25
N LEU A 196 2.56 6.39 3.73
CA LEU A 196 3.23 6.60 2.45
C LEU A 196 2.26 6.52 1.28
N VAL A 197 1.25 5.64 1.35
CA VAL A 197 0.17 5.58 0.36
C VAL A 197 -0.66 6.86 0.40
N SER A 198 -1.07 7.33 1.59
CA SER A 198 -1.77 8.61 1.74
C SER A 198 -0.93 9.79 1.25
N ALA A 199 0.37 9.80 1.52
CA ALA A 199 1.27 10.83 1.03
C ALA A 199 1.40 10.84 -0.50
N LEU A 200 1.47 9.67 -1.13
CA LEU A 200 1.49 9.53 -2.58
C LEU A 200 0.18 10.04 -3.20
N ASN A 201 -0.96 9.64 -2.64
CA ASN A 201 -2.28 10.08 -3.10
C ASN A 201 -2.42 11.61 -3.03
N GLU A 202 -1.95 12.22 -1.93
CA GLU A 202 -1.97 13.67 -1.79
C GLU A 202 -1.05 14.37 -2.80
N LEU A 203 0.15 13.83 -3.05
CA LEU A 203 1.06 14.37 -4.07
C LEU A 203 0.47 14.29 -5.48
N ILE A 204 -0.26 13.21 -5.79
CA ILE A 204 -0.99 13.06 -7.06
C ILE A 204 -2.10 14.11 -7.15
N ALA A 205 -2.89 14.30 -6.09
CA ALA A 205 -3.94 15.32 -6.03
C ALA A 205 -3.38 16.73 -6.24
N ILE A 206 -2.31 17.09 -5.52
CA ILE A 206 -1.62 18.38 -5.66
C ILE A 206 -1.13 18.60 -7.10
N LYS A 207 -0.46 17.60 -7.70
CA LYS A 207 -0.02 17.70 -9.10
C LYS A 207 -1.20 17.92 -10.03
N SER A 208 -2.31 17.20 -9.83
CA SER A 208 -3.52 17.36 -10.63
C SER A 208 -4.10 18.77 -10.53
N GLU A 209 -4.26 19.29 -9.30
CA GLU A 209 -4.79 20.62 -9.02
C GLU A 209 -3.92 21.75 -9.59
N LEU A 210 -2.60 21.70 -9.36
CA LEU A 210 -1.69 22.76 -9.81
C LEU A 210 -1.45 22.74 -11.31
N THR A 211 -1.47 21.56 -11.93
CA THR A 211 -1.06 21.43 -13.34
C THR A 211 -2.22 21.36 -14.31
N GLN A 212 -3.50 21.20 -13.89
CA GLN A 212 -4.67 21.02 -14.77
C GLN A 212 -4.32 20.26 -16.07
N ILE A 213 -4.03 18.97 -15.92
CA ILE A 213 -3.79 17.99 -16.99
C ILE A 213 -2.46 18.20 -17.74
N ALA A 214 -1.44 17.46 -17.30
CA ALA A 214 -0.39 16.85 -18.11
C ALA A 214 0.08 15.57 -17.39
N ALA A 215 0.24 14.46 -18.13
CA ALA A 215 0.43 13.10 -17.64
C ALA A 215 1.21 12.99 -16.32
N ILE A 216 0.57 12.39 -15.31
CA ILE A 216 1.21 11.96 -14.07
C ILE A 216 2.31 10.97 -14.45
N ARG A 217 3.56 11.43 -14.53
CA ARG A 217 4.72 10.55 -14.48
C ARG A 217 5.21 10.55 -13.03
N LEU A 218 4.94 9.45 -12.36
CA LEU A 218 5.56 9.06 -11.09
C LEU A 218 7.03 8.72 -11.34
#